data_AF-A0A3N5FA17-F1
#
_entry.id   AF-A0A3N5FA17-F1
#
_cell.length_a   1.000
_cell.length_b   1.000
_cell.length_c   1.000
_cell.angle_alpha   90.00
_cell.angle_beta   90.00
_cell.angle_gamma   90.00
#
_symmetry.space_group_name_H-M   'P 1'
#
loop_
_entity.id
_entity.type
_entity.pdbx_description
1 polymer ?
#
loop_
_entity_poly.entity_id
_entity_poly.type
_entity_poly.pdbx_seq_one_letter_code
_entity_poly.pdbx_strand_id
1 'polypeptide(L)'
;MNSIMNFDNYVKHLRYYGNHINEYHHKEVEKNFYKVLDKLGEPTGTDDAVFITLRLKSKSDWIIANNACNALEWKLCKFFWKRKGKKMLETGTAPYVSSIEHNLIRIKDHIHAIIRLKDLKQYYSHQEIESKVTEIAYQLNEVNAKSPDAVRVRIFPFCDRTEKEANEVGNSLEYICKTSSKHYNPLSRKILSSQSQNSIKTKL
;
A
#
# COMPACT_ATOMS: atom_id res chain seq x y z
N MET A 1 2.75 -27.85 -17.66
CA MET A 1 1.33 -27.49 -17.40
C MET A 1 1.31 -26.72 -16.10
N ASN A 2 1.13 -25.39 -16.15
CA ASN A 2 0.98 -24.59 -14.93
C ASN A 2 -0.44 -24.81 -14.40
N SER A 3 -0.56 -25.54 -13.31
CA SER A 3 -1.76 -25.52 -12.48
C SER A 3 -1.98 -24.07 -12.04
N ILE A 4 -3.01 -23.41 -12.56
CA ILE A 4 -3.50 -22.14 -12.02
C ILE A 4 -3.88 -22.45 -10.56
N MET A 5 -3.08 -21.97 -9.61
CA MET A 5 -3.34 -22.24 -8.18
C MET A 5 -4.61 -21.49 -7.75
N ASN A 6 -5.49 -22.20 -7.02
CA ASN A 6 -6.68 -21.61 -6.46
C ASN A 6 -6.37 -21.00 -5.07
N PHE A 7 -6.35 -19.66 -5.00
CA PHE A 7 -6.20 -18.90 -3.75
C PHE A 7 -7.28 -19.24 -2.70
N ASP A 8 -8.41 -19.84 -3.09
CA ASP A 8 -9.46 -20.27 -2.16
C ASP A 8 -8.97 -21.31 -1.12
N ASN A 9 -7.92 -22.06 -1.43
CA ASN A 9 -7.50 -23.22 -0.63
C ASN A 9 -6.47 -22.90 0.46
N TYR A 10 -5.83 -21.73 0.46
CA TYR A 10 -4.59 -21.49 1.23
C TYR A 10 -4.68 -20.43 2.32
N VAL A 11 -5.80 -19.73 2.44
CA VAL A 11 -5.80 -18.40 3.06
C VAL A 11 -6.61 -18.43 4.35
N LYS A 12 -6.14 -19.23 5.31
CA LYS A 12 -6.54 -19.16 6.72
C LYS A 12 -5.37 -18.60 7.50
N HIS A 13 -5.51 -17.38 8.00
CA HIS A 13 -4.44 -16.64 8.65
C HIS A 13 -4.64 -16.58 10.15
N LEU A 14 -3.62 -16.94 10.91
CA LEU A 14 -3.60 -16.77 12.35
C LEU A 14 -2.97 -15.42 12.69
N ARG A 15 -3.74 -14.52 13.30
CA ARG A 15 -3.25 -13.20 13.73
C ARG A 15 -3.46 -13.00 15.22
N TYR A 16 -2.37 -12.65 15.90
CA TYR A 16 -2.40 -12.30 17.31
C TYR A 16 -2.94 -10.88 17.51
N TYR A 17 -3.98 -10.75 18.32
CA TYR A 17 -4.46 -9.47 18.84
C TYR A 17 -4.52 -9.56 20.36
N GLY A 18 -3.59 -8.89 21.04
CA GLY A 18 -3.36 -9.15 22.46
C GLY A 18 -2.97 -10.62 22.69
N ASN A 19 -3.77 -11.32 23.51
CA ASN A 19 -3.53 -12.72 23.89
C ASN A 19 -4.37 -13.72 23.08
N HIS A 20 -5.05 -13.27 22.02
CA HIS A 20 -5.97 -14.10 21.24
C HIS A 20 -5.45 -14.32 19.81
N ILE A 21 -5.56 -15.57 19.35
CA ILE A 21 -5.35 -15.94 17.95
C ILE A 21 -6.69 -15.80 17.24
N ASN A 22 -6.72 -14.99 16.20
CA ASN A 22 -7.88 -14.86 15.33
C ASN A 22 -7.54 -15.52 13.99
N GLU A 23 -8.41 -16.39 13.51
CA GLU A 23 -8.35 -16.97 12.17
C GLU A 23 -9.09 -16.05 11.19
N TYR A 24 -8.42 -15.56 10.16
CA TYR A 24 -8.99 -14.69 9.13
C TYR A 24 -8.87 -15.33 7.75
N HIS A 25 -9.87 -15.14 6.91
CA HIS A 25 -9.85 -15.58 5.51
C HIS A 25 -10.04 -14.40 4.58
N HIS A 26 -9.36 -14.36 3.44
CA HIS A 26 -9.55 -13.27 2.46
C HIS A 26 -11.01 -13.12 1.99
N LYS A 27 -11.87 -14.14 2.17
CA LYS A 27 -13.32 -14.07 1.92
C LYS A 27 -13.98 -12.93 2.70
N GLU A 28 -13.42 -12.57 3.85
CA GLU A 28 -13.88 -11.45 4.67
C GLU A 28 -13.56 -10.08 4.04
N VAL A 29 -12.59 -10.01 3.12
CA VAL A 29 -12.17 -8.80 2.40
C VAL A 29 -12.21 -8.95 0.87
N GLU A 30 -12.88 -9.99 0.38
CA GLU A 30 -12.77 -10.53 -0.98
C GLU A 30 -12.98 -9.48 -2.07
N LYS A 31 -14.04 -8.69 -1.92
CA LYS A 31 -14.39 -7.62 -2.87
C LYS A 31 -13.28 -6.59 -3.02
N ASN A 32 -12.51 -6.32 -1.97
CA ASN A 32 -11.38 -5.39 -2.02
C ASN A 32 -10.11 -6.12 -2.47
N PHE A 33 -9.91 -7.36 -2.04
CA PHE A 33 -8.77 -8.20 -2.42
C PHE A 33 -8.60 -8.26 -3.94
N TYR A 34 -9.65 -8.65 -4.67
CA TYR A 34 -9.57 -8.75 -6.13
C TYR A 34 -9.39 -7.41 -6.81
N LYS A 35 -9.93 -6.31 -6.26
CA LYS A 35 -9.65 -4.96 -6.79
C LYS A 35 -8.18 -4.57 -6.64
N VAL A 36 -7.56 -4.93 -5.52
CA VAL A 36 -6.12 -4.70 -5.31
C VAL A 36 -5.32 -5.56 -6.27
N LEU A 37 -5.68 -6.83 -6.42
CA LEU A 37 -5.03 -7.74 -7.35
C LEU A 37 -5.14 -7.25 -8.81
N ASP A 38 -6.33 -6.85 -9.26
CA ASP A 38 -6.57 -6.29 -10.60
C ASP A 38 -5.69 -5.05 -10.85
N LYS A 39 -5.51 -4.21 -9.82
CA LYS A 39 -4.69 -3.01 -9.91
C LYS A 39 -3.20 -3.31 -10.02
N LEU A 40 -2.72 -4.33 -9.29
CA LEU A 40 -1.31 -4.73 -9.28
C LEU A 40 -0.97 -5.69 -10.44
N GLY A 41 -1.97 -6.38 -11.00
CA GLY A 41 -1.86 -7.46 -11.97
C GLY A 41 -1.60 -8.82 -11.32
N GLU A 42 -1.70 -9.89 -12.11
CA GLU A 42 -1.49 -11.27 -11.64
C GLU A 42 -0.05 -11.52 -11.16
N PRO A 43 0.16 -12.38 -10.13
CA PRO A 43 1.46 -12.66 -9.53
C PRO A 43 2.28 -13.67 -10.36
N THR A 44 2.47 -13.39 -11.65
CA THR A 44 3.11 -14.29 -12.64
C THR A 44 4.62 -14.49 -12.45
N GLY A 45 5.24 -13.70 -11.57
CA GLY A 45 6.58 -13.95 -11.04
C GLY A 45 7.74 -13.59 -11.97
N THR A 46 8.23 -12.35 -11.83
CA THR A 46 9.61 -11.89 -12.11
C THR A 46 9.89 -10.57 -11.41
N ASP A 47 8.83 -9.80 -11.12
CA ASP A 47 8.92 -8.48 -10.52
C ASP A 47 8.86 -8.56 -8.99
N ASP A 48 9.50 -7.61 -8.33
CA ASP A 48 9.31 -7.38 -6.90
C ASP A 48 8.10 -6.48 -6.64
N ALA A 49 7.49 -6.65 -5.48
CA ALA A 49 6.60 -5.68 -4.88
C ALA A 49 7.23 -5.08 -3.62
N VAL A 50 6.83 -3.85 -3.33
CA VAL A 50 7.27 -3.11 -2.15
C VAL A 50 6.06 -2.77 -1.30
N PHE A 51 6.03 -3.31 -0.09
CA PHE A 51 5.09 -2.92 0.95
C PHE A 51 5.69 -1.78 1.78
N ILE A 52 4.95 -0.69 1.93
CA ILE A 52 5.39 0.54 2.59
C ILE A 52 4.43 0.84 3.73
N THR A 53 4.94 1.09 4.92
CA THR A 53 4.17 1.65 6.03
C THR A 53 4.74 3.00 6.42
N LEU A 54 3.89 4.03 6.41
CA LEU A 54 4.24 5.38 6.85
C LEU A 54 3.49 5.76 8.12
N ARG A 55 4.23 6.30 9.08
CA ARG A 55 3.68 6.97 10.26
C ARG A 55 3.64 8.47 10.03
N LEU A 56 2.44 9.03 10.06
CA LEU A 56 2.24 10.46 9.92
C LEU A 56 2.36 11.17 11.26
N LYS A 57 2.49 12.50 11.21
CA LYS A 57 2.49 13.39 12.38
C LYS A 57 1.14 13.33 13.10
N SER A 58 1.12 13.62 14.40
CA SER A 58 -0.05 13.47 15.28
C SER A 58 -1.30 14.26 14.88
N LYS A 59 -1.16 15.31 14.08
CA LYS A 59 -2.29 16.12 13.57
C LYS A 59 -2.80 15.69 12.19
N SER A 60 -2.36 14.53 11.70
CA SER A 60 -2.75 14.06 10.36
C SER A 60 -4.12 13.42 10.44
N ASP A 61 -5.07 14.02 9.74
CA ASP A 61 -6.38 13.43 9.48
C ASP A 61 -6.38 12.66 8.15
N TRP A 62 -7.52 12.06 7.84
CA TRP A 62 -7.74 11.29 6.62
C TRP A 62 -7.39 12.07 5.34
N ILE A 63 -7.60 13.39 5.34
CA ILE A 63 -7.35 14.25 4.16
C ILE A 63 -5.86 14.45 3.97
N ILE A 64 -5.15 14.75 5.05
CA ILE A 64 -3.69 14.84 5.06
C ILE A 64 -3.07 13.50 4.65
N ALA A 65 -3.58 12.39 5.19
CA ALA A 65 -3.12 11.04 4.83
C ALA A 65 -3.35 10.72 3.34
N ASN A 66 -4.51 11.07 2.78
CA ASN A 66 -4.78 10.92 1.35
C ASN A 66 -3.82 11.74 0.49
N ASN A 67 -3.57 13.00 0.85
CA ASN A 67 -2.67 13.87 0.10
C ASN A 67 -1.22 13.35 0.13
N ALA A 68 -0.75 12.93 1.30
CA ALA A 68 0.56 12.31 1.46
C ALA A 68 0.66 11.01 0.64
N CYS A 69 -0.40 10.21 0.62
CA CYS A 69 -0.46 9.00 -0.18
C CYS A 69 -0.39 9.27 -1.70
N ASN A 70 -1.15 10.24 -2.19
CA ASN A 70 -1.11 10.65 -3.60
C ASN A 70 0.27 11.20 -3.98
N ALA A 71 0.89 11.98 -3.09
CA ALA A 71 2.23 12.50 -3.29
C ALA A 71 3.28 11.37 -3.33
N LEU A 72 3.15 10.36 -2.45
CA LEU A 72 3.99 9.16 -2.44
C LEU A 72 3.89 8.41 -3.78
N GLU A 73 2.67 8.07 -4.19
CA GLU A 73 2.40 7.40 -5.47
C GLU A 73 3.03 8.15 -6.65
N TRP A 74 2.79 9.46 -6.71
CA TRP A 74 3.30 10.31 -7.78
C TRP A 74 4.83 10.33 -7.84
N LYS A 75 5.48 10.52 -6.69
CA LYS A 75 6.95 10.56 -6.58
C LYS A 75 7.58 9.21 -6.93
N LEU A 76 7.04 8.11 -6.42
CA LEU A 76 7.52 6.75 -6.71
C LEU A 76 7.38 6.40 -8.20
N CYS A 77 6.20 6.65 -8.77
CA CYS A 77 5.94 6.37 -10.18
C CYS A 77 6.87 7.17 -11.10
N LYS A 78 7.07 8.47 -10.81
CA LYS A 78 8.03 9.30 -11.53
C LYS A 78 9.46 8.82 -11.37
N PHE A 79 9.85 8.31 -10.21
CA PHE A 79 11.22 7.85 -9.98
C PHE A 79 11.53 6.60 -10.79
N PHE A 80 10.74 5.54 -10.61
CA PHE A 80 10.97 4.20 -11.16
C PHE A 80 10.64 4.08 -12.66
N TRP A 81 9.61 4.80 -13.15
CA TRP A 81 9.17 4.72 -14.55
C TRP A 81 9.37 6.03 -15.35
N LYS A 82 9.86 7.11 -14.73
CA LYS A 82 10.11 8.41 -15.38
C LYS A 82 8.87 8.91 -16.16
N ARG A 83 9.01 9.19 -17.46
CA ARG A 83 7.92 9.62 -18.35
C ARG A 83 6.77 8.59 -18.43
N LYS A 84 7.06 7.27 -18.41
CA LYS A 84 6.03 6.21 -18.38
C LYS A 84 5.23 6.29 -17.08
N GLY A 85 5.89 6.61 -15.96
CA GLY A 85 5.26 6.83 -14.66
C GLY A 85 4.18 7.90 -14.69
N LYS A 86 4.47 9.07 -15.28
CA LYS A 86 3.49 10.16 -15.42
C LYS A 86 2.25 9.70 -16.20
N LYS A 87 2.46 9.00 -17.33
CA LYS A 87 1.37 8.48 -18.16
C LYS A 87 0.50 7.49 -17.37
N MET A 88 1.12 6.57 -16.61
CA MET A 88 0.39 5.60 -15.79
C MET A 88 -0.45 6.27 -14.70
N LEU A 89 0.01 7.38 -14.12
CA LEU A 89 -0.76 8.16 -13.15
C LEU A 89 -1.97 8.83 -13.81
N GLU A 90 -1.78 9.46 -14.97
CA GLU A 90 -2.84 10.13 -15.74
C GLU A 90 -3.92 9.14 -16.23
N THR A 91 -3.52 7.94 -16.65
CA THR A 91 -4.45 6.89 -17.10
C THR A 91 -4.96 5.99 -15.96
N GLY A 92 -4.53 6.23 -14.72
CA GLY A 92 -4.91 5.40 -13.57
C GLY A 92 -4.45 3.95 -13.68
N THR A 93 -3.34 3.66 -14.34
CA THR A 93 -2.78 2.30 -14.53
C THR A 93 -1.51 2.04 -13.71
N ALA A 94 -1.10 2.99 -12.86
CA ALA A 94 0.02 2.80 -11.95
C ALA A 94 -0.24 1.57 -11.05
N PRO A 95 0.71 0.62 -10.94
CA PRO A 95 0.54 -0.59 -10.13
C PRO A 95 0.80 -0.27 -8.65
N TYR A 96 0.01 0.65 -8.10
CA TYR A 96 0.13 1.18 -6.75
C TYR A 96 -1.24 1.17 -6.07
N VAL A 97 -1.29 0.54 -4.91
CA VAL A 97 -2.47 0.52 -4.04
C VAL A 97 -2.08 1.02 -2.68
N SER A 98 -3.00 1.71 -2.03
CA SER A 98 -2.80 2.26 -0.70
C SER A 98 -4.03 2.08 0.14
N SER A 99 -3.83 1.82 1.43
CA SER A 99 -4.82 1.95 2.46
C SER A 99 -4.40 2.96 3.51
N ILE A 100 -5.38 3.67 4.06
CA ILE A 100 -5.19 4.47 5.25
C ILE A 100 -5.89 3.74 6.38
N GLU A 101 -5.19 3.51 7.48
CA GLU A 101 -5.72 2.85 8.67
C GLU A 101 -5.77 3.86 9.81
N HIS A 102 -6.97 4.07 10.35
CA HIS A 102 -7.17 4.87 11.56
C HIS A 102 -6.91 4.00 12.81
N ASN A 103 -5.87 4.32 13.56
CA ASN A 103 -5.60 3.65 14.82
C ASN A 103 -6.34 4.33 15.97
N LEU A 104 -7.47 3.74 16.40
CA LEU A 104 -8.32 4.25 17.49
C LEU A 104 -7.59 4.39 18.84
N ILE A 105 -6.60 3.54 19.12
CA ILE A 105 -5.84 3.56 20.38
C ILE A 105 -4.80 4.69 20.37
N ARG A 106 -4.30 5.06 19.19
CA ARG A 106 -3.19 6.02 19.04
C ARG A 106 -3.62 7.36 18.44
N ILE A 107 -4.88 7.51 18.03
CA ILE A 107 -5.46 8.66 17.30
C ILE A 107 -4.52 9.10 16.17
N LYS A 108 -4.09 8.13 15.33
CA LYS A 108 -3.12 8.35 14.25
C LYS A 108 -3.53 7.59 13.01
N ASP A 109 -3.53 8.29 11.89
CA ASP A 109 -3.68 7.67 10.57
C ASP A 109 -2.31 7.17 10.09
N HIS A 110 -2.29 5.90 9.68
CA HIS A 110 -1.15 5.24 9.08
C HIS A 110 -1.43 5.01 7.60
N ILE A 111 -0.42 5.20 6.76
CA ILE A 111 -0.52 4.83 5.35
C ILE A 111 0.15 3.48 5.18
N HIS A 112 -0.55 2.54 4.59
CA HIS A 112 0.01 1.31 4.05
C HIS A 112 -0.10 1.36 2.54
N ALA A 113 0.94 0.94 1.83
CA ALA A 113 0.92 0.94 0.37
C ALA A 113 1.68 -0.26 -0.19
N ILE A 114 1.22 -0.75 -1.33
CA ILE A 114 1.90 -1.76 -2.13
C ILE A 114 2.13 -1.17 -3.51
N ILE A 115 3.36 -1.26 -3.99
CA ILE A 115 3.70 -0.97 -5.37
C ILE A 115 4.38 -2.17 -6.00
N ARG A 116 3.88 -2.62 -7.15
CA ARG A 116 4.57 -3.66 -7.94
C ARG A 116 5.53 -3.00 -8.92
N LEU A 117 6.79 -3.39 -8.86
CA LEU A 117 7.88 -2.84 -9.66
C LEU A 117 8.03 -3.59 -11.00
N LYS A 118 6.98 -3.58 -11.81
CA LYS A 118 6.96 -4.21 -13.15
C LYS A 118 7.43 -3.26 -14.26
N ASP A 119 8.05 -3.79 -15.31
CA ASP A 119 8.52 -3.01 -16.47
C ASP A 119 9.38 -1.78 -16.10
N LEU A 120 10.29 -1.94 -15.13
CA LEU A 120 11.18 -0.85 -14.73
C LEU A 120 12.09 -0.43 -15.89
N LYS A 121 12.46 0.84 -15.93
CA LYS A 121 13.37 1.37 -16.96
C LYS A 121 14.80 0.85 -16.85
N GLN A 122 15.18 0.45 -15.64
CA GLN A 122 16.48 -0.08 -15.31
C GLN A 122 16.31 -1.05 -14.15
N TYR A 123 17.31 -1.90 -13.96
CA TYR A 123 17.41 -2.71 -12.76
C TYR A 123 17.69 -1.81 -11.54
N TYR A 124 17.12 -2.19 -10.40
CA TYR A 124 17.42 -1.63 -9.10
C TYR A 124 17.66 -2.79 -8.14
N SER A 125 18.75 -2.74 -7.39
CA SER A 125 18.94 -3.65 -6.27
C SER A 125 17.92 -3.38 -5.16
N HIS A 126 17.68 -4.37 -4.30
CA HIS A 126 16.80 -4.20 -3.13
C HIS A 126 17.24 -3.03 -2.23
N GLN A 127 18.56 -2.86 -2.06
CA GLN A 127 19.10 -1.73 -1.28
C GLN A 127 18.79 -0.38 -1.93
N GLU A 128 18.89 -0.26 -3.25
CA GLU A 128 18.54 0.98 -3.97
C GLU A 128 17.04 1.26 -3.89
N ILE A 129 16.20 0.22 -4.03
CA ILE A 129 14.75 0.33 -3.88
C ILE A 129 14.41 0.83 -2.48
N GLU A 130 14.90 0.16 -1.45
CA GLU A 130 14.64 0.51 -0.06
C GLU A 130 15.11 1.93 0.26
N SER A 131 16.34 2.27 -0.14
CA SER A 131 16.92 3.60 0.06
C SER A 131 16.06 4.68 -0.61
N LYS A 132 15.65 4.48 -1.87
CA LYS A 132 14.89 5.50 -2.62
C LYS A 132 13.46 5.62 -2.18
N VAL A 133 12.80 4.51 -1.86
CA VAL A 133 11.45 4.54 -1.28
C VAL A 133 11.48 5.29 0.05
N THR A 134 12.47 4.99 0.89
CA THR A 134 12.65 5.64 2.19
C THR A 134 12.94 7.13 2.07
N GLU A 135 13.86 7.52 1.18
CA GLU A 135 14.15 8.92 0.87
C GLU A 135 12.90 9.67 0.40
N ILE A 136 12.18 9.12 -0.58
CA ILE A 136 10.95 9.71 -1.13
C ILE A 136 9.88 9.88 -0.04
N ALA A 137 9.73 8.90 0.85
CA ALA A 137 8.81 8.96 1.96
C ALA A 137 9.19 10.08 2.95
N TYR A 138 10.47 10.21 3.32
CA TYR A 138 10.93 11.27 4.22
C TYR A 138 10.86 12.69 3.63
N GLN A 139 10.77 12.83 2.31
CA GLN A 139 10.49 14.12 1.67
C GLN A 139 9.02 14.59 1.86
N LEU A 140 8.13 13.74 2.36
CA LEU A 140 6.76 14.12 2.65
C LEU A 140 6.70 14.86 4.00
N ASN A 141 6.17 16.08 4.00
CA ASN A 141 6.08 16.92 5.20
C ASN A 141 5.21 16.30 6.30
N GLU A 142 4.30 15.41 5.92
CA GLU A 142 3.35 14.74 6.80
C GLU A 142 3.98 13.60 7.59
N VAL A 143 5.12 13.05 7.11
CA VAL A 143 5.80 11.93 7.76
C VAL A 143 6.43 12.39 9.08
N ASN A 144 6.26 11.57 10.12
CA ASN A 144 6.83 11.84 11.43
C ASN A 144 8.30 11.40 11.50
N ALA A 145 9.19 12.17 10.88
CA ALA A 145 10.62 11.87 10.82
C ALA A 145 11.34 11.73 12.18
N LYS A 146 10.69 12.13 13.29
CA LYS A 146 11.20 11.91 14.64
C LYS A 146 11.01 10.47 15.14
N SER A 147 10.13 9.69 14.50
CA SER A 147 9.90 8.28 14.85
C SER A 147 11.00 7.43 14.20
N PRO A 148 11.71 6.57 14.95
CA PRO A 148 12.75 5.70 14.36
C PRO A 148 12.19 4.70 13.35
N ASP A 149 10.87 4.46 13.40
CA ASP A 149 10.13 3.57 12.52
C ASP A 149 9.05 4.33 11.73
N ALA A 150 9.32 5.59 11.38
CA ALA A 150 8.42 6.43 10.60
C ALA A 150 8.12 5.84 9.22
N VAL A 151 9.10 5.18 8.63
CA VAL A 151 9.02 4.50 7.34
C VAL A 151 9.49 3.06 7.54
N ARG A 152 8.66 2.10 7.13
CA ARG A 152 9.06 0.69 7.02
C ARG A 152 8.82 0.23 5.60
N VAL A 153 9.83 -0.42 5.03
CA VAL A 153 9.81 -0.95 3.68
C VAL A 153 10.04 -2.46 3.77
N ARG A 154 9.23 -3.23 3.06
CA ARG A 154 9.43 -4.66 2.87
C ARG A 154 9.36 -4.96 1.38
N ILE A 155 10.41 -5.56 0.83
CA ILE A 155 10.49 -5.97 -0.58
C ILE A 155 10.28 -7.48 -0.63
N PHE A 156 9.46 -7.95 -1.57
CA PHE A 156 9.19 -9.36 -1.75
C PHE A 156 8.88 -9.68 -3.23
N PRO A 157 9.18 -10.89 -3.71
CA PRO A 157 8.79 -11.31 -5.05
C PRO A 157 7.26 -11.26 -5.20
N PHE A 158 6.75 -10.59 -6.23
CA PHE A 158 5.32 -10.59 -6.53
C PHE A 158 4.99 -11.81 -7.40
N CYS A 159 5.00 -12.97 -6.75
CA CYS A 159 5.03 -14.29 -7.35
C CYS A 159 4.19 -15.27 -6.51
N ASP A 160 3.58 -16.27 -7.15
CA ASP A 160 2.84 -17.35 -6.50
C ASP A 160 3.41 -18.75 -6.79
N ARG A 161 4.64 -18.83 -7.32
CA ARG A 161 5.27 -20.11 -7.73
C ARG A 161 5.53 -21.07 -6.58
N THR A 162 5.73 -20.55 -5.37
CA THR A 162 5.88 -21.35 -4.16
C THR A 162 4.83 -20.95 -3.13
N GLU A 163 4.49 -21.88 -2.23
CA GLU A 163 3.55 -21.62 -1.13
C GLU A 163 3.98 -20.42 -0.27
N LYS A 164 5.29 -20.29 0.01
CA LYS A 164 5.83 -19.17 0.79
C LYS A 164 5.61 -17.82 0.10
N GLU A 165 5.84 -17.74 -1.21
CA GLU A 165 5.65 -16.51 -1.98
C GLU A 165 4.16 -16.17 -2.13
N ALA A 166 3.33 -17.17 -2.43
CA ALA A 166 1.88 -17.01 -2.49
C ALA A 166 1.31 -16.49 -1.16
N ASN A 167 1.78 -17.04 -0.04
CA ASN A 167 1.42 -16.57 1.30
C ASN A 167 1.87 -15.12 1.53
N GLU A 168 3.09 -14.75 1.14
CA GLU A 168 3.59 -13.38 1.29
C GLU A 168 2.77 -12.36 0.48
N VAL A 169 2.42 -12.71 -0.76
CA VAL A 169 1.53 -11.90 -1.61
C VAL A 169 0.14 -11.79 -0.98
N GLY A 170 -0.50 -12.93 -0.68
CA GLY A 170 -1.84 -12.98 -0.09
C GLY A 170 -1.94 -12.19 1.20
N ASN A 171 -0.99 -12.38 2.12
CA ASN A 171 -0.89 -11.64 3.38
C ASN A 171 -0.79 -10.13 3.16
N SER A 172 0.02 -9.70 2.19
CA SER A 172 0.21 -8.28 1.88
C SER A 172 -1.07 -7.64 1.34
N LEU A 173 -1.73 -8.33 0.40
CA LEU A 173 -2.97 -7.87 -0.22
C LEU A 173 -4.10 -7.80 0.80
N GLU A 174 -4.27 -8.84 1.62
CA GLU A 174 -5.25 -8.87 2.71
C GLU A 174 -5.02 -7.72 3.69
N TYR A 175 -3.78 -7.51 4.10
CA TYR A 175 -3.45 -6.45 5.05
C TYR A 175 -3.88 -5.08 4.53
N ILE A 176 -3.63 -4.79 3.25
CA ILE A 176 -4.08 -3.54 2.63
C ILE A 176 -5.61 -3.43 2.59
N CYS A 177 -6.32 -4.54 2.43
CA CYS A 177 -7.77 -4.56 2.33
C CYS A 177 -8.48 -4.46 3.69
N LYS A 178 -7.76 -4.74 4.78
CA LYS A 178 -8.33 -4.80 6.12
C LYS A 178 -8.82 -3.45 6.60
N THR A 179 -9.99 -3.45 7.24
CA THR A 179 -10.48 -2.37 8.07
C THR A 179 -11.19 -2.93 9.29
N SER A 180 -11.16 -2.20 10.40
CA SER A 180 -11.95 -2.50 11.60
C SER A 180 -13.37 -1.92 11.54
N SER A 181 -13.73 -1.16 10.50
CA SER A 181 -15.03 -0.48 10.39
C SER A 181 -15.77 -0.88 9.11
N LYS A 182 -17.02 -1.33 9.26
CA LYS A 182 -17.92 -1.66 8.14
C LYS A 182 -18.26 -0.45 7.26
N HIS A 183 -18.12 0.77 7.79
CA HIS A 183 -18.45 2.02 7.10
C HIS A 183 -17.23 2.71 6.50
N TYR A 184 -16.04 2.15 6.69
CA TYR A 184 -14.80 2.75 6.24
C TYR A 184 -14.21 1.92 5.11
N ASN A 185 -14.01 2.53 3.95
CA ASN A 185 -13.27 1.89 2.88
C ASN A 185 -11.79 2.30 2.98
N PRO A 186 -10.89 1.41 3.44
CA PRO A 186 -9.48 1.73 3.60
C PRO A 186 -8.82 2.10 2.27
N LEU A 187 -9.35 1.60 1.14
CA LEU A 187 -8.87 1.86 -0.22
C LEU A 187 -9.46 3.13 -0.85
N SER A 188 -10.40 3.81 -0.17
CA SER A 188 -11.02 4.99 -0.77
C SER A 188 -10.00 6.13 -0.92
N ARG A 189 -9.85 6.63 -2.15
CA ARG A 189 -9.08 7.84 -2.42
C ARG A 189 -10.04 9.00 -2.62
N LYS A 190 -9.94 10.03 -1.77
CA LYS A 190 -10.71 11.25 -1.98
C LYS A 190 -9.83 12.26 -2.71
N ILE A 191 -10.03 12.38 -4.03
CA ILE A 191 -9.45 13.50 -4.79
C ILE A 191 -10.28 14.73 -4.45
N LEU A 192 -9.78 15.54 -3.52
CA LEU A 192 -10.43 16.81 -3.16
C LEU A 192 -10.08 17.88 -4.19
N SER A 193 -11.11 18.55 -4.72
CA SER A 193 -10.93 19.73 -5.57
C SER A 193 -10.14 20.83 -4.84
N SER A 194 -9.46 21.71 -5.59
CA SER A 194 -8.71 22.84 -5.02
C SER A 194 -9.58 23.73 -4.11
N GLN A 195 -10.88 23.89 -4.45
CA GLN A 195 -11.85 24.60 -3.61
C GLN A 195 -12.10 23.88 -2.27
N SER A 196 -12.27 22.56 -2.30
CA SER A 196 -12.46 21.76 -1.08
C SER A 196 -11.23 21.82 -0.17
N GLN A 197 -10.02 21.81 -0.73
CA GLN A 197 -8.76 21.91 0.02
C GLN A 197 -8.63 23.25 0.78
N ASN A 198 -9.08 24.37 0.19
CA ASN A 198 -9.03 25.70 0.81
C ASN A 198 -10.05 25.86 1.96
N SER A 199 -11.21 25.21 1.87
CA SER A 199 -12.26 25.26 2.90
C SER A 199 -11.91 24.49 4.19
N ILE A 200 -10.98 23.54 4.12
CA ILE A 200 -10.51 22.76 5.28
C ILE A 200 -9.41 23.51 6.02
N LYS A 201 -8.52 24.22 5.29
CA LYS A 201 -7.48 25.08 5.90
C LYS A 201 -8.03 26.24 6.73
N THR A 202 -9.27 26.64 6.48
CA THR A 202 -9.95 27.75 7.19
C THR A 202 -10.78 27.28 8.38
N LYS A 203 -10.91 25.96 8.60
CA LYS A 203 -11.65 25.36 9.71
C LYS A 203 -10.77 24.68 10.77
N LEU A 204 -9.45 24.71 10.58
CA LEU A 204 -8.42 24.33 11.56
C LEU A 204 -7.70 25.58 12.06
#